data_AF-A0A502BJX3-F1
#
_entry.id   AF-A0A502BJX3-F1
#
_cell.length_a   1.000
_cell.length_b   1.000
_cell.length_c   1.000
_cell.angle_alpha   90.00
_cell.angle_beta   90.00
_cell.angle_gamma   90.00
#
_symmetry.space_group_name_H-M   'P 1'
#
loop_
_entity.id
_entity.type
_entity.pdbx_description
1 polymer ?
#
loop_
_entity_poly.entity_id
_entity_poly.type
_entity_poly.pdbx_seq_one_letter_code
_entity_poly.pdbx_strand_id
1 'polypeptide(L)' 'MNSSDDKALAKRFRRLSDILQTQQRKLLEEAANCDDLPNKHILKQIAELELNIAAVENNLAELQKK' A
#
# COMPACT_ATOMS: atom_id res chain seq x y z
N MET A 1 -17.08 12.98 -15.79
CA MET A 1 -15.63 12.69 -15.69
C MET A 1 -15.29 11.69 -16.78
N ASN A 2 -14.25 11.93 -17.58
CA ASN A 2 -13.96 11.14 -18.78
C ASN A 2 -13.37 9.77 -18.41
N SER A 3 -13.80 8.70 -19.10
CA SER A 3 -13.23 7.34 -18.96
C SER A 3 -11.70 7.30 -19.10
N SER A 4 -11.11 8.26 -19.82
CA SER A 4 -9.65 8.42 -19.96
C SER A 4 -8.97 8.87 -18.66
N ASP A 5 -9.60 9.76 -17.89
CA ASP A 5 -9.03 10.31 -16.65
C ASP A 5 -9.06 9.28 -15.53
N ASP A 6 -10.14 8.49 -15.45
CA ASP A 6 -10.29 7.39 -14.50
C ASP A 6 -9.28 6.27 -14.77
N LYS A 7 -9.02 5.95 -16.05
CA LYS A 7 -7.94 5.02 -16.42
C LYS A 7 -6.56 5.53 -16.02
N ALA A 8 -6.29 6.82 -16.22
CA ALA A 8 -5.02 7.44 -15.84
C ALA A 8 -4.87 7.49 -14.30
N LEU A 9 -5.95 7.74 -13.57
CA LEU A 9 -5.97 7.69 -12.10
C LEU A 9 -5.75 6.28 -11.57
N ALA A 10 -6.46 5.29 -12.11
CA ALA A 10 -6.28 3.88 -11.77
C ALA A 10 -4.83 3.41 -12.01
N LYS A 11 -4.20 3.82 -13.10
CA LYS A 11 -2.77 3.52 -13.35
C LYS A 11 -1.86 4.11 -12.26
N ARG A 12 -2.13 5.34 -11.82
CA ARG A 12 -1.35 6.00 -10.74
C ARG A 12 -1.55 5.31 -9.40
N PHE A 13 -2.78 4.91 -9.07
CA PHE A 13 -3.07 4.17 -7.85
C PHE A 13 -2.46 2.77 -7.84
N ARG A 14 -2.48 2.03 -8.96
CA ARG A 14 -1.77 0.75 -9.04
C ARG A 14 -0.27 0.91 -8.76
N ARG A 15 0.36 1.88 -9.42
CA ARG A 15 1.78 2.18 -9.17
C ARG A 15 2.06 2.55 -7.71
N LEU A 16 1.16 3.32 -7.07
CA LEU A 16 1.31 3.67 -5.66
C LEU A 16 1.17 2.43 -4.76
N SER A 17 0.16 1.59 -5.00
CA SER A 17 -0.05 0.33 -4.28
C SER A 17 1.20 -0.57 -4.38
N ASP A 18 1.76 -0.76 -5.58
CA ASP A 18 2.97 -1.56 -5.79
C ASP A 18 4.16 -1.05 -4.95
N ILE A 19 4.35 0.28 -4.89
CA ILE A 19 5.41 0.92 -4.10
C ILE A 19 5.18 0.68 -2.61
N LEU A 20 3.96 0.89 -2.12
CA LEU A 20 3.62 0.73 -0.71
C LEU A 20 3.76 -0.72 -0.25
N GLN A 21 3.26 -1.68 -1.04
CA GLN A 21 3.40 -3.11 -0.76
C GLN A 21 4.86 -3.55 -0.77
N THR A 22 5.68 -3.03 -1.70
CA THR A 22 7.13 -3.30 -1.72
C THR A 22 7.81 -2.79 -0.45
N GLN A 23 7.47 -1.58 -0.01
CA GLN A 23 8.05 -1.00 1.20
C GLN A 23 7.61 -1.75 2.45
N GLN A 24 6.34 -2.12 2.54
CA GLN A 24 5.80 -2.89 3.65
C GLN A 24 6.47 -4.26 3.73
N ARG A 25 6.66 -4.95 2.59
CA ARG A 25 7.35 -6.23 2.53
C ARG A 25 8.77 -6.14 3.09
N LYS A 26 9.52 -5.11 2.73
CA LYS A 26 10.87 -4.89 3.28
C LYS A 26 10.87 -4.71 4.79
N LEU A 27 9.92 -3.95 5.33
CA LEU A 27 9.80 -3.76 6.78
C LEU A 27 9.36 -5.04 7.49
N LEU A 28 8.48 -5.84 6.87
CA LEU A 28 8.10 -7.16 7.38
C LEU A 28 9.28 -8.13 7.38
N GLU A 29 10.10 -8.13 6.32
CA GLU A 29 11.34 -8.91 6.25
C GLU A 29 12.33 -8.46 7.33
N GLU A 30 12.51 -7.16 7.53
CA GLU A 30 13.35 -6.61 8.61
C GLU A 30 12.84 -7.04 10.00
N ALA A 31 11.53 -6.92 10.23
CA ALA A 31 10.88 -7.35 11.46
C ALA A 31 11.02 -8.86 11.70
N ALA A 32 10.92 -9.68 10.65
CA ALA A 32 11.06 -11.13 10.75
C ALA A 32 12.50 -11.59 11.04
N ASN A 33 13.50 -10.77 10.70
CA ASN A 33 14.91 -11.04 10.96
C ASN A 33 15.37 -10.57 12.36
N CYS A 34 14.49 -9.99 13.17
CA CYS A 34 14.79 -9.74 14.58
C CYS A 34 14.66 -11.03 15.39
N ASP A 35 15.68 -11.38 16.18
CA ASP A 35 15.64 -12.52 17.12
C ASP A 35 14.62 -12.30 18.28
N ASP A 36 14.19 -11.05 18.47
CA ASP A 36 13.25 -10.59 19.48
C ASP A 36 12.12 -9.75 18.85
N LEU A 37 11.18 -9.27 19.68
CA LEU A 37 10.08 -8.41 19.23
C LEU A 37 10.61 -7.19 18.45
N PRO A 38 10.13 -6.95 17.21
CA PRO A 38 10.58 -5.82 16.40
C PRO A 38 10.33 -4.49 17.09
N ASN A 39 11.19 -3.51 16.81
CA ASN A 39 11.05 -2.17 17.37
C ASN A 39 9.64 -1.61 17.08
N LYS A 40 9.01 -1.00 18.10
CA LYS A 40 7.70 -0.32 18.00
C LYS A 40 7.62 0.65 16.80
N HIS A 41 8.73 1.26 16.42
CA HIS A 41 8.79 2.11 15.23
C HIS A 41 8.50 1.34 13.93
N ILE A 42 9.13 0.17 13.74
CA ILE A 42 8.94 -0.69 12.55
C ILE A 42 7.49 -1.18 12.50
N LEU A 43 6.97 -1.68 13.63
CA LEU A 43 5.57 -2.14 13.71
C LEU A 43 4.57 -1.02 13.38
N LYS A 44 4.83 0.20 13.85
CA LYS A 44 4.00 1.36 13.52
C LYS A 44 4.05 1.71 12.03
N GLN A 45 5.24 1.70 11.42
CA GLN A 45 5.38 1.93 9.98
C GLN A 45 4.67 0.87 9.14
N ILE A 46 4.73 -0.40 9.53
CA ILE A 46 4.00 -1.49 8.88
C ILE A 46 2.50 -1.23 8.94
N ALA A 47 1.96 -0.91 10.11
CA ALA A 47 0.53 -0.62 10.28
C ALA A 47 0.07 0.61 9.49
N GLU A 48 0.87 1.68 9.45
CA GLU A 48 0.57 2.86 8.63
C GLU A 48 0.55 2.52 7.12
N LEU A 49 1.46 1.66 6.67
CA LEU A 49 1.47 1.18 5.29
C LEU A 49 0.25 0.30 4.98
N GLU A 50 -0.19 -0.57 5.90
CA GLU A 50 -1.42 -1.36 5.73
C GLU A 50 -2.63 -0.47 5.50
N LEU A 51 -2.80 0.58 6.32
CA LEU A 51 -3.90 1.53 6.18
C LEU A 51 -3.86 2.26 4.84
N ASN A 52 -2.68 2.69 4.41
CA ASN A 52 -2.50 3.38 3.13
C ASN A 52 -2.76 2.46 1.94
N ILE A 53 -2.30 1.20 1.99
CA ILE A 53 -2.57 0.20 0.95
C ILE A 53 -4.07 -0.04 0.83
N ALA A 54 -4.76 -0.28 1.95
CA ALA A 54 -6.21 -0.49 1.97
C ALA A 54 -6.98 0.71 1.38
N ALA A 55 -6.58 1.94 1.73
CA ALA A 55 -7.19 3.14 1.16
C ALA A 55 -7.03 3.23 -0.36
N VAL A 56 -5.83 2.91 -0.89
CA VAL A 56 -5.55 2.93 -2.33
C VAL A 56 -6.32 1.82 -3.06
N GLU A 57 -6.36 0.61 -2.49
CA GLU A 57 -7.06 -0.54 -3.06
C GLU A 57 -8.57 -0.33 -3.11
N ASN A 58 -9.16 0.27 -2.07
CA ASN A 58 -10.57 0.64 -2.05
C ASN A 58 -10.90 1.63 -3.19
N ASN A 59 -10.09 2.68 -3.35
CA ASN A 59 -10.28 3.65 -4.43
C ASN A 59 -10.10 3.00 -5.83
N LEU A 60 -9.16 2.07 -5.98
CA LEU A 60 -9.00 1.29 -7.21
C LEU A 60 -10.23 0.44 -7.54
N ALA A 61 -10.80 -0.21 -6.54
CA ALA A 61 -12.02 -1.01 -6.70
C ALA A 61 -13.21 -0.15 -7.11
N GLU A 62 -13.35 1.05 -6.53
CA GLU A 62 -14.39 2.01 -6.93
C GLU A 62 -14.25 2.48 -8.38
N LEU A 63 -13.03 2.77 -8.84
CA LEU A 63 -12.77 3.17 -10.22
C LEU A 63 -13.05 2.05 -11.25
N GLN A 64 -13.02 0.79 -10.84
CA GLN A 64 -13.30 -0.36 -11.71
C GLN A 64 -14.78 -0.73 -11.78
N LYS A 65 -15.59 -0.25 -10.83
CA LYS A 65 -17.05 -0.45 -10.80
C LYS A 65 -17.82 0.57 -11.66
N LYS A 66 -17.15 1.63 -12.09
CA LYS A 66 -17.69 2.70 -12.94
C LYS A 66 -17.41 2.42 -14.41
#